data_AF-A0A3N2E5J8-F1
#
_entry.id   AF-A0A3N2E5J8-F1
#
_cell.length_a   1.000
_cell.length_b   1.000
_cell.length_c   1.000
_cell.angle_alpha   90.00
_cell.angle_beta   90.00
_cell.angle_gamma   90.00
#
_symmetry.space_group_name_H-M   'P 1'
#
loop_
_entity.id
_entity.type
_entity.pdbx_description
1 polymer ?
#
loop_
_entity_poly.entity_id
_entity_poly.type
_entity_poly.pdbx_seq_one_letter_code
_entity_poly.pdbx_strand_id
1 'polypeptide(L)'
;MQSITLSVRLSTSKWKTTRYKLQPLGASFIPRDINGVTQVNNGAVINDVGEQATQTELLAEKMLQQVYALLSRRNIIPNAVQEQMLTSHVRAMAHRSISGEPLPEVDASLFEEISEDSMMLAREVVAEFGNLPEEESWLLSVHFEVAKDNL
;
A
#
# COMPACT_ATOMS: atom_id res chain seq x y z
N MET A 1 42.36 16.44 -52.15
CA MET A 1 42.26 16.93 -50.76
C MET A 1 40.86 16.53 -50.28
N GLN A 2 40.60 15.38 -49.66
CA GLN A 2 41.10 14.89 -48.34
C GLN A 2 41.04 16.04 -47.32
N SER A 3 40.30 16.01 -46.21
CA SER A 3 39.97 14.89 -45.33
C SER A 3 38.78 15.24 -44.41
N ILE A 4 38.00 14.21 -44.06
CA ILE A 4 37.06 14.18 -42.94
C ILE A 4 37.86 14.02 -41.62
N THR A 5 37.52 14.78 -40.59
CA THR A 5 37.93 14.61 -39.18
C THR A 5 36.64 14.67 -38.36
N LEU A 6 36.02 13.55 -37.96
CA LEU A 6 36.28 12.62 -36.85
C LEU A 6 36.55 13.28 -35.49
N SER A 7 35.64 13.02 -34.54
CA SER A 7 35.83 12.60 -33.12
C SER A 7 34.61 13.11 -32.32
N VAL A 8 33.94 12.39 -31.43
CA VAL A 8 34.39 11.44 -30.40
C VAL A 8 33.27 10.43 -30.12
N ARG A 9 33.59 9.13 -30.18
CA ARG A 9 32.82 8.09 -29.47
C ARG A 9 33.24 8.11 -28.01
N LEU A 10 32.28 8.23 -27.09
CA LEU A 10 32.48 7.85 -25.69
C LEU A 10 31.85 6.47 -25.48
N SER A 11 32.75 5.51 -25.28
CA SER A 11 32.49 4.14 -24.87
C SER A 11 33.10 3.97 -23.48
N THR A 12 32.26 3.90 -22.45
CA THR A 12 32.57 3.48 -21.07
C THR A 12 31.20 3.34 -20.37
N SER A 13 30.80 2.31 -19.63
CA SER A 13 31.49 1.17 -19.05
C SER A 13 30.48 0.08 -18.71
N LYS A 14 30.94 -1.14 -18.93
CA LYS A 14 30.44 -2.42 -18.42
C LYS A 14 30.24 -2.34 -16.90
N TRP A 15 29.01 -2.37 -16.41
CA TRP A 15 28.74 -2.46 -14.97
C TRP A 15 29.09 -3.88 -14.54
N LYS A 16 30.16 -3.98 -13.75
CA LYS A 16 30.71 -5.22 -13.23
C LYS A 16 29.75 -5.79 -12.18
N THR A 17 29.11 -6.91 -12.47
CA THR A 17 28.54 -7.79 -11.44
C THR A 17 29.70 -8.37 -10.63
N THR A 18 29.97 -7.79 -9.46
CA THR A 18 30.83 -8.40 -8.45
C THR A 18 30.09 -9.63 -7.91
N ARG A 19 30.38 -10.78 -8.53
CA ARG A 19 30.02 -12.11 -8.06
C ARG A 19 30.84 -12.39 -6.80
N TYR A 20 30.27 -12.15 -5.62
CA TYR A 20 30.86 -12.63 -4.36
C TYR A 20 30.92 -14.16 -4.43
N LYS A 21 32.14 -14.70 -4.57
CA LYS A 21 32.44 -16.11 -4.33
C LYS A 21 32.45 -16.32 -2.81
N LEU A 22 31.38 -16.85 -2.26
CA LEU A 22 31.42 -17.55 -0.98
C LEU A 22 31.87 -18.99 -1.27
N GLN A 23 33.08 -19.34 -0.86
CA GLN A 23 33.55 -20.72 -0.77
C GLN A 23 32.78 -21.43 0.36
N PRO A 24 32.34 -22.69 0.20
CA PRO A 24 31.71 -23.43 1.28
C PRO A 24 32.79 -24.01 2.19
N LEU A 25 32.69 -23.74 3.50
CA LEU A 25 33.50 -24.39 4.52
C LEU A 25 32.63 -25.43 5.24
N GLY A 26 32.95 -26.70 4.99
CA GLY A 26 32.72 -27.86 5.87
C GLY A 26 31.36 -28.00 6.58
N ALA A 27 30.43 -28.70 5.95
CA ALA A 27 29.38 -29.41 6.68
C ALA A 27 29.31 -30.86 6.19
N SER A 28 29.73 -31.78 7.06
CA SER A 28 29.55 -33.22 6.88
C SER A 28 28.09 -33.55 7.16
N PHE A 29 27.32 -33.92 6.13
CA PHE A 29 25.98 -34.46 6.29
C PHE A 29 26.00 -35.95 5.99
N ILE A 30 25.75 -36.74 7.03
CA ILE A 30 25.49 -38.18 6.95
C ILE A 30 24.10 -38.35 6.32
N PRO A 31 23.96 -39.07 5.19
CA PRO A 31 22.64 -39.37 4.67
C PRO A 31 22.00 -40.48 5.51
N ARG A 32 20.90 -40.16 6.20
CA ARG A 32 19.88 -41.14 6.55
C ARG A 32 18.64 -40.81 5.72
N ASP A 33 18.24 -41.77 4.90
CA ASP A 33 17.01 -41.71 4.12
C ASP A 33 15.81 -41.57 5.05
N ILE A 34 15.04 -40.49 4.87
CA ILE A 34 13.67 -40.38 5.37
C ILE A 34 12.84 -39.64 4.33
N ASN A 35 11.84 -40.35 3.81
CA ASN A 35 10.82 -39.86 2.90
C ASN A 35 10.10 -38.63 3.46
N GLY A 36 10.09 -37.55 2.69
CA GLY A 36 9.31 -36.35 2.99
C GLY A 36 9.92 -35.14 2.28
N VAL A 37 9.34 -34.76 1.13
CA VAL A 37 9.80 -33.66 0.28
C VAL A 37 9.84 -32.35 1.07
N THR A 38 11.04 -31.92 1.47
CA THR A 38 11.32 -30.52 1.81
C THR A 38 11.42 -29.72 0.52
N GLN A 39 10.37 -28.96 0.20
CA GLN A 39 10.46 -27.88 -0.76
C GLN A 39 11.21 -26.73 -0.11
N VAL A 40 12.46 -26.53 -0.51
CA VAL A 40 13.25 -25.34 -0.19
C VAL A 40 13.00 -24.28 -1.26
N ASN A 41 12.21 -23.25 -0.96
CA ASN A 41 11.98 -22.12 -1.86
C ASN A 41 13.10 -21.08 -1.73
N ASN A 42 14.26 -21.37 -2.33
CA ASN A 42 15.26 -20.34 -2.60
C ASN A 42 14.84 -19.51 -3.83
N GLY A 43 14.09 -18.43 -3.60
CA GLY A 43 13.95 -17.32 -4.54
C GLY A 43 12.51 -17.05 -5.02
N ALA A 44 11.82 -16.11 -4.36
CA ALA A 44 10.81 -15.22 -4.93
C ALA A 44 10.23 -14.30 -3.84
N VAL A 45 10.93 -13.24 -3.44
CA VAL A 45 10.32 -12.15 -2.64
C VAL A 45 9.82 -11.01 -3.56
N ILE A 46 10.14 -11.07 -4.86
CA ILE A 46 9.78 -10.02 -5.84
C ILE A 46 8.36 -10.16 -6.42
N ASN A 47 7.78 -11.36 -6.40
CA ASN A 47 6.44 -11.58 -6.95
C ASN A 47 5.34 -11.15 -5.97
N ASP A 48 5.55 -11.42 -4.68
CA ASP A 48 4.60 -11.09 -3.61
C ASP A 48 4.41 -9.57 -3.46
N VAL A 49 5.50 -8.80 -3.46
CA VAL A 49 5.44 -7.33 -3.33
C VAL A 49 4.76 -6.67 -4.55
N GLY A 50 5.02 -7.17 -5.76
CA GLY A 50 4.39 -6.64 -6.98
C GLY A 50 2.89 -6.98 -7.07
N GLU A 51 2.52 -8.18 -6.62
CA GLU A 51 1.13 -8.61 -6.53
C GLU A 51 0.36 -7.82 -5.46
N GLN A 52 0.95 -7.63 -4.27
CA GLN A 52 0.37 -6.82 -3.20
C GLN A 52 0.16 -5.35 -3.62
N ALA A 53 1.13 -4.73 -4.30
CA ALA A 53 0.96 -3.37 -4.80
C ALA A 53 -0.21 -3.26 -5.79
N THR A 54 -0.36 -4.27 -6.66
CA THR A 54 -1.48 -4.32 -7.63
C THR A 54 -2.82 -4.51 -6.91
N GLN A 55 -2.90 -5.42 -5.94
CA GLN A 55 -4.10 -5.65 -5.14
C GLN A 55 -4.48 -4.41 -4.33
N THR A 56 -3.49 -3.71 -3.78
CA THR A 56 -3.68 -2.46 -3.02
C THR A 56 -4.31 -1.38 -3.90
N GLU A 57 -3.80 -1.14 -5.10
CA GLU A 57 -4.38 -0.10 -5.98
C GLU A 57 -5.79 -0.48 -6.43
N LEU A 58 -6.04 -1.76 -6.79
CA LEU A 58 -7.37 -2.22 -7.18
C LEU A 58 -8.39 -2.07 -6.05
N LEU A 59 -8.00 -2.41 -4.81
CA LEU A 59 -8.85 -2.22 -3.64
C LEU A 59 -9.11 -0.72 -3.39
N ALA A 60 -8.06 0.11 -3.45
CA ALA A 60 -8.19 1.55 -3.25
C ALA A 60 -9.13 2.19 -4.29
N GLU A 61 -8.99 1.87 -5.57
CA GLU A 61 -9.87 2.38 -6.63
C GLU A 61 -11.33 2.00 -6.41
N LYS A 62 -11.59 0.72 -6.08
CA LYS A 62 -12.93 0.24 -5.75
C LYS A 62 -13.52 1.00 -4.56
N MET A 63 -12.75 1.13 -3.49
CA MET A 63 -13.22 1.80 -2.27
C MET A 63 -13.44 3.29 -2.49
N LEU A 64 -12.58 3.97 -3.25
CA LEU A 64 -12.77 5.37 -3.61
C LEU A 64 -14.07 5.60 -4.39
N GLN A 65 -14.35 4.75 -5.39
CA GLN A 65 -15.60 4.82 -6.14
C GLN A 65 -16.82 4.69 -5.22
N GLN A 66 -16.78 3.74 -4.27
CA GLN A 66 -17.86 3.54 -3.31
C GLN A 66 -18.02 4.73 -2.36
N VAL A 67 -16.91 5.26 -1.83
CA VAL A 67 -16.90 6.42 -0.93
C VAL A 67 -17.49 7.66 -1.63
N TYR A 68 -17.02 7.99 -2.84
CA TYR A 68 -17.56 9.16 -3.55
C TYR A 68 -19.02 8.97 -3.95
N ALA A 69 -19.45 7.76 -4.28
CA ALA A 69 -20.86 7.46 -4.50
C ALA A 69 -21.70 7.63 -3.22
N LEU A 70 -21.18 7.22 -2.05
CA LEU A 70 -21.82 7.41 -0.75
C LEU A 70 -21.97 8.90 -0.42
N LEU A 71 -20.90 9.69 -0.56
CA LEU A 71 -20.92 11.13 -0.32
C LEU A 71 -21.91 11.84 -1.25
N SER A 72 -21.90 11.48 -2.53
CA SER A 72 -22.82 12.04 -3.52
C SER A 72 -24.29 11.76 -3.18
N ARG A 73 -24.62 10.53 -2.73
CA ARG A 73 -25.98 10.17 -2.27
C ARG A 73 -26.43 10.96 -1.04
N ARG A 74 -25.48 11.45 -0.24
CA ARG A 74 -25.71 12.27 0.96
C ARG A 74 -25.59 13.76 0.70
N ASN A 75 -25.42 14.18 -0.56
CA ASN A 75 -25.24 15.58 -0.95
C ASN A 75 -24.00 16.25 -0.32
N ILE A 76 -23.00 15.45 0.06
CA ILE A 76 -21.70 15.91 0.56
C ILE A 76 -20.76 16.03 -0.64
N ILE A 77 -20.27 17.24 -0.91
CA ILE A 77 -19.44 17.54 -2.08
C ILE A 77 -18.11 18.11 -1.58
N PRO A 78 -17.09 17.26 -1.38
CA PRO A 78 -15.78 17.73 -0.94
C PRO A 78 -15.15 18.66 -1.99
N ASN A 79 -14.40 19.67 -1.54
CA ASN A 79 -13.55 20.46 -2.44
C ASN A 79 -12.28 19.68 -2.85
N ALA A 80 -11.53 20.18 -3.84
CA ALA A 80 -10.36 19.48 -4.38
C ALA A 80 -9.29 19.11 -3.33
N VAL A 81 -9.09 19.92 -2.29
CA VAL A 81 -8.14 19.63 -1.21
C VAL A 81 -8.68 18.50 -0.32
N GLN A 82 -9.97 18.57 0.03
CA GLN A 82 -10.63 17.53 0.82
C GLN A 82 -10.68 16.19 0.06
N GLU A 83 -10.94 16.20 -1.25
CA GLU A 83 -10.85 15.02 -2.13
C GLU A 83 -9.45 14.42 -2.12
N GLN A 84 -8.41 15.26 -2.23
CA GLN A 84 -7.03 14.79 -2.21
C GLN A 84 -6.70 14.11 -0.86
N MET A 85 -7.08 14.73 0.26
CA MET A 85 -6.83 14.20 1.60
C MET A 85 -7.59 12.89 1.84
N LEU A 86 -8.87 12.83 1.48
CA LEU A 86 -9.68 11.62 1.56
C LEU A 86 -9.11 10.51 0.69
N THR A 87 -8.67 10.85 -0.54
CA THR A 87 -8.06 9.90 -1.47
C THR A 87 -6.79 9.29 -0.90
N SER A 88 -5.93 10.11 -0.31
CA SER A 88 -4.72 9.65 0.36
C SER A 88 -5.05 8.72 1.53
N HIS A 89 -6.07 9.05 2.31
CA HIS A 89 -6.47 8.26 3.47
C HIS A 89 -7.00 6.88 3.07
N VAL A 90 -7.94 6.81 2.13
CA VAL A 90 -8.53 5.53 1.67
C VAL A 90 -7.48 4.62 1.01
N ARG A 91 -6.50 5.19 0.30
CA ARG A 91 -5.36 4.42 -0.22
C ARG A 91 -4.50 3.82 0.89
N ALA A 92 -4.26 4.57 1.97
CA ALA A 92 -3.54 4.06 3.13
C ALA A 92 -4.32 2.94 3.86
N MET A 93 -5.65 3.07 3.95
CA MET A 93 -6.53 2.01 4.46
C MET A 93 -6.45 0.74 3.60
N ALA A 94 -6.50 0.88 2.27
CA ALA A 94 -6.34 -0.26 1.36
C ALA A 94 -4.98 -0.93 1.51
N HIS A 95 -3.90 -0.16 1.64
CA HIS A 95 -2.58 -0.70 1.91
C HIS A 95 -2.57 -1.52 3.21
N ARG A 96 -3.07 -0.98 4.32
CA ARG A 96 -3.12 -1.70 5.60
C ARG A 96 -4.02 -2.94 5.54
N SER A 97 -5.12 -2.87 4.82
CA SER A 97 -6.02 -4.01 4.60
C SER A 97 -5.31 -5.16 3.88
N ILE A 98 -4.46 -4.88 2.89
CA ILE A 98 -3.69 -5.90 2.16
C ILE A 98 -2.44 -6.35 2.92
N SER A 99 -1.70 -5.43 3.51
CA SER A 99 -0.41 -5.71 4.16
C SER A 99 -0.54 -6.26 5.58
N GLY A 100 -1.67 -5.98 6.24
CA GLY A 100 -1.87 -6.27 7.67
C GLY A 100 -1.07 -5.37 8.60
N GLU A 101 -0.49 -4.28 8.09
CA GLU A 101 0.21 -3.29 8.92
C GLU A 101 -0.78 -2.66 9.93
N PRO A 102 -0.43 -2.64 11.23
CA PRO A 102 -1.33 -2.14 12.25
C PRO A 102 -1.52 -0.63 12.14
N LEU A 103 -2.68 -0.15 12.58
CA LEU A 103 -2.89 1.27 12.79
C LEU A 103 -2.07 1.73 14.01
N PRO A 104 -1.42 2.91 13.97
CA PRO A 104 -0.84 3.50 15.18
C PRO A 104 -1.91 3.73 16.25
N GLU A 105 -1.50 3.72 17.52
CA GLU A 105 -2.40 4.02 18.63
C GLU A 105 -2.97 5.43 18.50
N VAL A 106 -4.30 5.53 18.61
CA VAL A 106 -5.05 6.79 18.56
C VAL A 106 -5.99 6.87 19.77
N ASP A 107 -6.12 8.06 20.33
CA ASP A 107 -6.98 8.31 21.49
C ASP A 107 -8.40 8.65 21.02
N ALA A 108 -9.39 7.88 21.48
CA ALA A 108 -10.80 8.09 21.14
C ALA A 108 -11.33 9.47 21.56
N SER A 109 -10.77 10.07 22.62
CA SER A 109 -11.20 11.38 23.11
C SER A 109 -10.99 12.50 22.09
N LEU A 110 -10.08 12.32 21.12
CA LEU A 110 -9.84 13.27 20.04
C LEU A 110 -11.01 13.37 19.04
N PHE A 111 -11.96 12.43 19.09
CA PHE A 111 -13.05 12.32 18.12
C PHE A 111 -14.43 12.55 18.74
N GLU A 112 -14.52 12.97 20.00
CA GLU A 112 -15.79 13.20 20.71
C GLU A 112 -16.65 14.32 20.09
N GLU A 113 -16.01 15.27 19.39
CA GLU A 113 -16.70 16.37 18.72
C GLU A 113 -17.20 16.02 17.30
N ILE A 114 -16.81 14.85 16.76
CA ILE A 114 -17.27 14.42 15.44
C ILE A 114 -18.74 14.03 15.49
N SER A 115 -19.52 14.49 14.51
CA SER A 115 -20.95 14.18 14.47
C SER A 115 -21.21 12.68 14.30
N GLU A 116 -22.28 12.19 14.94
CA GLU A 116 -22.70 10.78 14.82
C GLU A 116 -22.90 10.36 13.36
N ASP A 117 -23.41 11.26 12.52
CA ASP A 117 -23.65 11.00 11.09
C ASP A 117 -22.32 10.80 10.33
N SER A 118 -21.29 11.60 10.60
CA SER A 118 -19.95 11.40 10.00
C SER A 118 -19.31 10.09 10.49
N MET A 119 -19.48 9.77 11.78
CA MET A 119 -19.01 8.51 12.35
C MET A 119 -19.73 7.29 11.73
N MET A 120 -21.03 7.40 11.49
CA MET A 120 -21.82 6.35 10.82
C MET A 120 -21.33 6.10 9.39
N LEU A 121 -21.12 7.16 8.61
CA LEU A 121 -20.59 7.03 7.25
C LEU A 121 -19.20 6.37 7.25
N ALA A 122 -18.33 6.75 8.19
CA ALA A 122 -17.00 6.16 8.31
C ALA A 122 -17.04 4.67 8.67
N ARG A 123 -17.91 4.28 9.60
CA ARG A 123 -18.12 2.87 9.95
C ARG A 123 -18.66 2.05 8.76
N GLU A 124 -19.57 2.60 7.96
CA GLU A 124 -20.06 1.94 6.74
C GLU A 124 -18.91 1.63 5.78
N VAL A 125 -18.03 2.61 5.55
CA VAL A 125 -16.87 2.43 4.65
C VAL A 125 -15.84 1.46 5.24
N VAL A 126 -15.52 1.55 6.53
CA VAL A 126 -14.56 0.64 7.18
C VAL A 126 -15.06 -0.80 7.17
N ALA A 127 -16.37 -1.02 7.34
CA ALA A 127 -16.98 -2.33 7.30
C ALA A 127 -16.81 -3.02 5.92
N GLU A 128 -16.79 -2.25 4.83
CA GLU A 128 -16.56 -2.78 3.47
C GLU A 128 -15.15 -3.33 3.25
N PHE A 129 -14.15 -2.89 4.03
CA PHE A 129 -12.82 -3.51 4.03
C PHE A 129 -12.83 -4.86 4.74
N GLY A 130 -13.67 -5.03 5.76
CA GLY A 130 -13.91 -6.30 6.46
C GLY A 130 -12.80 -6.78 7.40
N ASN A 131 -11.60 -6.17 7.37
CA ASN A 131 -10.46 -6.56 8.20
C ASN A 131 -9.72 -5.40 8.87
N LEU A 132 -10.26 -4.18 8.77
CA LEU A 132 -9.70 -2.99 9.41
C LEU A 132 -10.27 -2.80 10.83
N PRO A 133 -9.48 -2.24 11.76
CA PRO A 133 -9.93 -1.98 13.13
C PRO A 133 -10.95 -0.83 13.19
N GLU A 134 -11.73 -0.72 14.28
CA GLU A 134 -12.77 0.32 14.42
C GLU A 134 -12.16 1.72 14.45
N GLU A 135 -10.94 1.86 14.97
CA GLU A 135 -10.15 3.07 15.06
C GLU A 135 -10.00 3.79 13.69
N GLU A 136 -10.00 3.04 12.59
CA GLU A 136 -9.98 3.61 11.23
C GLU A 136 -11.24 4.44 10.95
N SER A 137 -12.38 4.07 11.53
CA SER A 137 -13.62 4.82 11.37
C SER A 137 -13.53 6.18 12.07
N TRP A 138 -12.81 6.26 13.18
CA TRP A 138 -12.59 7.53 13.88
C TRP A 138 -11.77 8.47 13.01
N LEU A 139 -10.66 7.97 12.43
CA LEU A 139 -9.82 8.78 11.55
C LEU A 139 -10.53 9.18 10.24
N LEU A 140 -11.24 8.24 9.61
CA LEU A 140 -11.97 8.51 8.37
C LEU A 140 -13.12 9.50 8.59
N SER A 141 -13.77 9.46 9.76
CA SER A 141 -14.90 10.34 10.08
C SER A 141 -14.54 11.84 10.03
N VAL A 142 -13.28 12.19 10.32
CA VAL A 142 -12.76 13.57 10.21
C VAL A 142 -12.89 14.10 8.78
N HIS A 143 -12.61 13.26 7.76
CA HIS A 143 -12.74 13.67 6.37
C HIS A 143 -14.20 13.95 5.98
N PHE A 144 -15.15 13.20 6.55
CA PHE A 144 -16.57 13.40 6.29
C PHE A 144 -17.13 14.61 7.01
N GLU A 145 -16.69 14.86 8.24
CA GLU A 145 -17.08 16.05 9.01
C GLU A 145 -16.65 17.33 8.27
N VAL A 146 -15.37 17.41 7.88
CA VAL A 146 -14.82 18.57 7.17
C VAL A 146 -15.50 18.78 5.81
N ALA A 147 -15.79 17.69 5.09
CA ALA A 147 -16.48 17.77 3.81
C ALA A 147 -17.95 18.20 3.93
N LYS A 148 -18.65 17.82 5.01
CA LYS A 148 -20.05 18.23 5.26
C LYS A 148 -20.17 19.73 5.47
N ASP A 149 -19.27 20.30 6.27
CA ASP A 149 -19.31 21.72 6.59
C ASP A 149 -18.62 22.60 5.54
N ASN A 150 -17.98 21.98 4.53
CA ASN A 150 -17.11 22.65 3.55
C ASN A 150 -16.02 23.53 4.22
N LEU A 151 -15.53 23.08 5.38
CA LEU A 151 -14.48 23.76 6.15
C LEU A 151 -13.07 23.51 5.58
#